data_AF-A0A356KCU0-F1
#
_entry.id   AF-A0A356KCU0-F1
#
_cell.length_a   1.000
_cell.length_b   1.000
_cell.length_c   1.000
_cell.angle_alpha   90.00
_cell.angle_beta   90.00
_cell.angle_gamma   90.00
#
_symmetry.space_group_name_H-M   'P 1'
#
loop_
_entity.id
_entity.type
_entity.pdbx_description
1 polymer ?
#
loop_
_entity_poly.entity_id
_entity_poly.type
_entity_poly.pdbx_seq_one_letter_code
_entity_poly.pdbx_strand_id
1 'polypeptide(L)'
;MSVVNVQDLQTGQVYPLRLGESLRIGRQDPTSQPDLPCKDPHVSRRHCELQLVAGNRIRVRDTSSYGTYINEQKVDREAYARAGDRLRLGYKYTVVILEPVAAGMPTQLEGRKPGAGDETVLTVTPGHAPSQLGKYEIERELGQGGMGVVYKAYDPDRDQPCAIKVLRDSSEDDGAERFRREARLAQLLGDYPAIVKVYDWGQVGPRALYLVMDFVDGKSLTDHIREGLDRLIGSRLVSRTARAVAYAHDKGVVHRDLKPDNVLVTRDFQVRLTDFGIAKEDGSGLTLTGMAMGTPNYMAPEQI
;
A
#
# COMPACT_ATOMS: atom_id res chain seq x y z
N MET A 1 -32.47 3.74 -12.04
CA MET A 1 -31.68 3.62 -13.28
C MET A 1 -30.31 3.10 -12.88
N SER A 2 -29.81 2.03 -13.51
CA SER A 2 -28.47 1.51 -13.21
C SER A 2 -27.42 2.54 -13.63
N VAL A 3 -26.56 2.92 -12.70
CA VAL A 3 -25.41 3.79 -12.90
C VAL A 3 -24.22 3.14 -12.23
N VAL A 4 -23.03 3.31 -12.78
CA VAL A 4 -21.77 2.92 -12.13
C VAL A 4 -20.84 4.12 -12.16
N ASN A 5 -19.88 4.15 -11.25
CA ASN A 5 -18.92 5.24 -11.18
C ASN A 5 -17.57 4.73 -11.65
N VAL A 6 -16.95 5.40 -12.62
CA VAL A 6 -15.57 5.10 -13.03
C VAL A 6 -14.67 6.13 -12.36
N GLN A 7 -13.81 5.70 -11.44
CA GLN A 7 -12.88 6.59 -10.75
C GLN A 7 -11.48 6.47 -11.35
N ASP A 8 -10.91 7.62 -11.69
CA ASP A 8 -9.51 7.75 -12.05
C ASP A 8 -8.65 7.72 -10.78
N LEU A 9 -7.75 6.74 -10.65
CA LEU A 9 -6.92 6.59 -9.45
C LEU A 9 -5.75 7.57 -9.40
N GLN A 10 -5.41 8.22 -10.52
CA GLN A 10 -4.37 9.24 -10.58
C GLN A 10 -4.89 10.60 -10.11
N THR A 11 -6.14 10.93 -10.44
CA THR A 11 -6.74 12.25 -10.13
C THR A 11 -7.78 12.22 -9.01
N GLY A 12 -8.29 11.04 -8.67
CA GLY A 12 -9.42 10.84 -7.78
C GLY A 12 -10.77 11.20 -8.40
N GLN A 13 -10.80 11.72 -9.63
CA GLN A 13 -12.02 12.18 -10.30
C GLN A 13 -12.94 11.02 -10.66
N VAL A 14 -14.24 11.20 -10.42
CA VAL A 14 -15.27 10.19 -10.65
C VAL A 14 -16.13 10.57 -11.85
N TYR A 15 -16.34 9.61 -12.74
CA TYR A 15 -17.11 9.75 -13.97
C TYR A 15 -18.31 8.79 -13.91
N PRO A 16 -19.53 9.32 -13.70
CA PRO A 16 -20.73 8.49 -13.69
C PRO A 16 -21.02 7.96 -15.10
N LEU A 17 -21.37 6.69 -15.20
CA LEU A 17 -21.71 6.00 -16.44
C LEU A 17 -23.08 5.34 -16.29
N ARG A 18 -24.09 5.83 -17.01
CA ARG A 18 -25.46 5.33 -16.92
C ARG A 18 -25.74 4.26 -17.96
N LEU A 19 -26.78 3.47 -17.73
CA LEU A 19 -27.17 2.38 -18.62
C LEU A 19 -27.41 2.91 -20.04
N GLY A 20 -26.67 2.36 -21.01
CA GLY A 20 -26.71 2.77 -22.41
C GLY A 20 -25.72 3.86 -22.81
N GLU A 21 -25.14 4.59 -21.85
CA GLU A 21 -24.09 5.59 -22.10
C GLU A 21 -22.72 4.93 -22.30
N SER A 22 -21.87 5.61 -23.06
CA SER A 22 -20.46 5.24 -23.25
C SER A 22 -19.53 6.31 -22.65
N LEU A 23 -18.44 5.88 -22.02
CA LEU A 23 -17.34 6.71 -21.52
C LEU A 23 -16.08 6.38 -22.31
N ARG A 24 -15.59 7.32 -23.11
CA ARG A 24 -14.35 7.17 -23.88
C ARG A 24 -13.17 7.62 -23.04
N ILE A 25 -12.18 6.74 -22.91
CA ILE A 25 -10.95 7.00 -22.16
C ILE A 25 -9.80 7.13 -23.15
N GLY A 26 -8.95 8.15 -22.95
CA GLY A 26 -7.81 8.36 -23.82
C GLY A 26 -6.91 9.48 -23.36
N ARG A 27 -5.77 9.60 -24.03
CA ARG A 27 -4.84 10.71 -23.77
C ARG A 27 -5.37 12.01 -24.36
N GLN A 28 -5.38 13.06 -23.54
CA GLN A 28 -5.81 14.39 -23.97
C GLN A 28 -4.77 15.04 -24.88
N ASP A 29 -5.22 15.57 -26.02
CA ASP A 29 -4.41 16.40 -26.91
C ASP A 29 -5.30 17.40 -27.67
N PRO A 30 -4.74 18.38 -28.41
CA PRO A 30 -5.53 19.40 -29.12
C PRO A 30 -6.53 18.84 -30.15
N THR A 31 -6.38 17.58 -30.56
CA THR A 31 -7.22 16.90 -31.58
C THR A 31 -8.14 15.83 -31.00
N SER A 32 -8.04 15.53 -29.69
CA SER A 32 -8.75 14.44 -29.02
C SER A 32 -9.23 14.88 -27.63
N GLN A 33 -10.55 14.94 -27.46
CA GLN A 33 -11.22 15.23 -26.20
C GLN A 33 -11.99 13.99 -25.73
N PRO A 34 -11.35 13.06 -25.02
CA PRO A 34 -12.02 11.93 -24.40
C PRO A 34 -12.88 12.39 -23.22
N ASP A 35 -13.87 11.59 -22.86
CA ASP A 35 -14.76 11.86 -21.73
C ASP A 35 -14.00 11.71 -20.39
N LEU A 36 -13.03 10.77 -20.33
CA LEU A 36 -12.02 10.65 -19.28
C LEU A 36 -10.62 10.96 -19.87
N PRO A 37 -10.07 12.16 -19.64
CA PRO A 37 -8.76 12.55 -20.13
C PRO A 37 -7.61 12.04 -19.26
N CYS A 38 -6.67 11.34 -19.88
CA CYS A 38 -5.43 10.87 -19.26
C CYS A 38 -4.23 11.71 -19.71
N LYS A 39 -3.26 11.94 -18.81
CA LYS A 39 -1.99 12.61 -19.13
C LYS A 39 -0.82 11.66 -19.40
N ASP A 40 -1.02 10.35 -19.27
CA ASP A 40 0.05 9.36 -19.46
C ASP A 40 0.41 9.20 -20.96
N PRO A 41 1.68 9.33 -21.35
CA PRO A 41 2.11 9.21 -22.75
C PRO A 41 1.87 7.82 -23.35
N HIS A 42 1.76 6.77 -22.53
CA HIS A 42 1.52 5.39 -22.97
C HIS A 42 0.04 5.03 -23.07
N VAL A 43 -0.86 5.96 -22.73
CA VAL A 43 -2.27 5.85 -23.04
C VAL A 43 -2.48 6.36 -24.47
N SER A 44 -3.02 5.53 -25.36
CA SER A 44 -3.45 5.96 -26.70
C SER A 44 -4.48 7.10 -26.64
N ARG A 45 -4.46 7.98 -27.64
CA ARG A 45 -5.41 9.12 -27.78
C ARG A 45 -6.87 8.69 -27.72
N ARG A 46 -7.15 7.54 -28.33
CA ARG A 46 -8.38 6.76 -28.16
C ARG A 46 -7.93 5.41 -27.61
N HIS A 47 -8.09 5.19 -26.30
CA HIS A 47 -7.56 4.00 -25.65
C HIS A 47 -8.63 2.92 -25.60
N CYS A 48 -9.70 3.19 -24.85
CA CYS A 48 -10.81 2.27 -24.72
C CYS A 48 -12.14 3.03 -24.55
N GLU A 49 -13.22 2.29 -24.73
CA GLU A 49 -14.58 2.76 -24.51
C GLU A 49 -15.26 1.84 -23.51
N LEU A 50 -15.85 2.42 -22.47
CA LEU A 50 -16.66 1.71 -21.47
C LEU A 50 -18.13 1.96 -21.75
N GLN A 51 -18.97 0.94 -21.75
CA GLN A 51 -20.41 1.10 -21.87
C GLN A 51 -21.14 0.26 -20.83
N LEU A 52 -21.99 0.89 -20.01
CA LEU A 52 -22.84 0.15 -19.07
C LEU A 52 -23.97 -0.52 -19.85
N VAL A 53 -24.01 -1.86 -19.81
CA VAL A 53 -25.04 -2.68 -20.46
C VAL A 53 -25.93 -3.37 -19.44
N ALA A 54 -27.01 -4.00 -19.91
CA ALA A 54 -27.94 -4.72 -19.04
C ALA A 54 -27.23 -5.78 -18.16
N GLY A 55 -27.76 -6.00 -16.96
CA GLY A 55 -27.16 -6.91 -15.97
C GLY A 55 -25.96 -6.32 -15.20
N ASN A 56 -25.85 -4.99 -15.15
CA ASN A 56 -24.81 -4.25 -14.42
C ASN A 56 -23.37 -4.63 -14.83
N ARG A 57 -23.20 -4.95 -16.12
CA ARG A 57 -21.89 -5.25 -16.72
C ARG A 57 -21.42 -4.05 -17.51
N ILE A 58 -20.12 -3.81 -17.48
CA ILE A 58 -19.50 -2.76 -18.30
C ILE A 58 -18.76 -3.43 -19.44
N ARG A 59 -19.24 -3.17 -20.64
CA ARG A 59 -18.54 -3.57 -21.84
C ARG A 59 -17.30 -2.68 -22.00
N VAL A 60 -16.13 -3.30 -22.08
CA VAL A 60 -14.83 -2.65 -22.25
C VAL A 60 -14.35 -2.97 -23.67
N ARG A 61 -14.29 -1.96 -24.54
CA ARG A 61 -13.76 -2.11 -25.89
C ARG A 61 -12.37 -1.49 -25.97
N ASP A 62 -11.36 -2.31 -26.28
CA ASP A 62 -9.98 -1.86 -26.44
C ASP A 62 -9.71 -1.45 -27.90
N THR A 63 -9.17 -0.25 -28.07
CA THR A 63 -8.73 0.31 -29.36
C THR A 63 -7.29 0.82 -29.29
N SER A 64 -6.60 0.49 -28.20
CA SER A 64 -5.29 1.04 -27.88
C SER A 64 -4.15 0.28 -28.55
N SER A 65 -2.97 0.90 -28.56
CA SER A 65 -1.74 0.28 -29.06
C SER A 65 -1.02 -0.55 -27.98
N TYR A 66 -1.24 -0.22 -26.70
CA TYR A 66 -0.53 -0.81 -25.55
C TYR A 66 -1.40 -1.77 -24.71
N GLY A 67 -2.67 -1.90 -25.06
CA GLY A 67 -3.61 -2.83 -24.46
C GLY A 67 -4.36 -2.23 -23.26
N THR A 68 -5.60 -2.67 -23.13
CA THR A 68 -6.44 -2.52 -21.93
C THR A 68 -6.46 -3.85 -21.17
N TYR A 69 -6.42 -3.79 -19.84
CA TYR A 69 -6.41 -4.98 -18.98
C TYR A 69 -7.49 -4.83 -17.90
N ILE A 70 -8.24 -5.90 -17.63
CA ILE A 70 -9.20 -5.99 -16.52
C ILE A 70 -8.59 -6.96 -15.51
N ASN A 71 -8.33 -6.52 -14.28
CA ASN A 71 -7.70 -7.33 -13.23
C ASN A 71 -6.44 -8.09 -13.73
N GLU A 72 -5.56 -7.36 -14.43
CA GLU A 72 -4.34 -7.86 -15.08
C GLU A 72 -4.52 -8.81 -16.28
N GLN A 73 -5.76 -9.19 -16.63
CA GLN A 73 -6.04 -9.96 -17.84
C GLN A 73 -6.25 -9.03 -19.04
N LYS A 74 -5.50 -9.26 -20.12
CA LYS A 74 -5.59 -8.45 -21.34
C LYS A 74 -6.95 -8.61 -22.03
N VAL A 75 -7.54 -7.50 -22.44
CA VAL A 75 -8.77 -7.46 -23.24
C VAL A 75 -8.43 -7.71 -24.71
N ASP A 76 -9.03 -8.74 -25.32
CA ASP A 76 -8.92 -8.98 -26.76
C ASP A 76 -10.09 -8.32 -27.50
N ARG A 77 -9.89 -7.07 -27.93
CA ARG A 77 -10.87 -6.16 -28.57
C ARG A 77 -12.07 -5.77 -27.71
N GLU A 78 -12.74 -6.72 -27.08
CA GLU A 78 -13.91 -6.48 -26.24
C GLU A 78 -14.00 -7.50 -25.09
N ALA A 79 -14.28 -7.02 -23.89
CA ALA A 79 -14.52 -7.84 -22.71
C ALA A 79 -15.58 -7.19 -21.81
N TYR A 80 -15.95 -7.84 -20.71
CA TYR A 80 -16.92 -7.31 -19.76
C TYR A 80 -16.33 -7.25 -18.37
N ALA A 81 -16.38 -6.08 -17.76
CA ALA A 81 -16.06 -5.82 -16.37
C ALA A 81 -17.34 -5.68 -15.53
N ARG A 82 -17.17 -5.64 -14.21
CA ARG A 82 -18.20 -5.37 -13.19
C ARG A 82 -17.72 -4.28 -12.26
N ALA A 83 -18.61 -3.78 -11.41
CA ALA A 83 -18.19 -2.98 -10.27
C ALA A 83 -17.22 -3.76 -9.38
N GLY A 84 -16.21 -3.07 -8.86
CA GLY A 84 -15.04 -3.62 -8.17
C GLY A 84 -13.86 -3.91 -9.08
N ASP A 85 -14.06 -4.08 -10.40
CA ASP A 85 -12.96 -4.41 -11.31
C ASP A 85 -12.02 -3.21 -11.56
N ARG A 86 -10.73 -3.53 -11.65
CA ARG A 86 -9.67 -2.57 -11.95
C ARG A 86 -9.30 -2.65 -13.43
N LEU A 87 -9.35 -1.51 -14.12
CA LEU A 87 -8.91 -1.39 -15.50
C LEU A 87 -7.54 -0.71 -15.56
N ARG A 88 -6.53 -1.43 -16.07
CA ARG A 88 -5.21 -0.87 -16.37
C ARG A 88 -5.11 -0.53 -17.86
N LEU A 89 -4.78 0.71 -18.19
CA LEU A 89 -4.64 1.22 -19.55
C LEU A 89 -3.16 1.41 -19.87
N GLY A 90 -2.67 0.74 -20.91
CA GLY A 90 -1.24 0.65 -21.21
C GLY A 90 -0.47 0.05 -20.03
N TYR A 91 0.64 0.67 -19.63
CA TYR A 91 1.54 0.07 -18.65
C TYR A 91 1.14 0.29 -17.19
N LYS A 92 0.47 1.40 -16.85
CA LYS A 92 0.30 1.80 -15.43
C LYS A 92 -0.92 2.65 -15.12
N TYR A 93 -1.55 3.28 -16.10
CA TYR A 93 -2.71 4.14 -15.84
C TYR A 93 -3.88 3.27 -15.38
N THR A 94 -4.60 3.67 -14.34
CA THR A 94 -5.61 2.80 -13.74
C THR A 94 -6.88 3.56 -13.44
N VAL A 95 -8.00 3.00 -13.88
CA VAL A 95 -9.33 3.39 -13.40
C VAL A 95 -9.98 2.21 -12.68
N VAL A 96 -10.88 2.49 -11.73
CA VAL A 96 -11.66 1.48 -11.01
C VAL A 96 -13.14 1.72 -11.27
N ILE A 97 -13.91 0.64 -11.44
CA ILE A 97 -15.36 0.71 -11.50
C ILE A 97 -15.90 0.55 -10.08
N LEU A 98 -16.72 1.48 -9.64
CA LEU A 98 -17.37 1.50 -8.34
C LEU A 98 -18.88 1.27 -8.51
N GLU A 99 -19.49 0.63 -7.52
CA GLU A 99 -20.94 0.57 -7.42
C GLU A 99 -21.54 1.97 -7.21
N PRO A 100 -22.75 2.22 -7.70
CA PRO A 100 -23.46 3.45 -7.38
C PRO A 100 -23.79 3.48 -5.89
N VAL A 101 -23.41 4.56 -5.22
CA VAL A 101 -23.86 4.81 -3.85
C VAL A 101 -25.38 5.05 -3.89
N ALA A 102 -26.15 4.23 -3.16
CA ALA A 102 -27.61 4.33 -3.16
C ALA A 102 -28.07 5.72 -2.67
N ALA A 103 -28.90 6.39 -3.47
CA ALA A 103 -29.54 7.64 -3.12
C ALA A 103 -30.54 7.40 -1.97
N GLY A 104 -30.06 7.60 -0.75
CA GLY A 104 -30.81 7.43 0.50
C GLY A 104 -30.06 7.89 1.75
N MET A 105 -28.99 8.68 1.57
CA MET A 105 -28.26 9.38 2.63
C MET A 105 -28.14 10.84 2.17
N PRO A 106 -28.53 11.83 3.00
CA PRO A 106 -28.83 13.16 2.50
C PRO A 106 -27.57 13.86 2.00
N THR A 107 -27.58 14.18 0.71
CA THR A 107 -26.71 15.19 0.12
C THR A 107 -27.21 16.55 0.59
N GLN A 108 -26.47 17.19 1.51
CA GLN A 108 -26.43 18.66 1.56
C GLN A 108 -24.97 19.09 1.57
N LEU A 109 -24.41 19.13 0.37
CA LEU A 109 -23.34 20.05 -0.01
C LEU A 109 -24.01 21.32 -0.53
N GLU A 110 -24.40 22.23 0.39
CA GLU A 110 -24.45 23.66 0.08
C GLU A 110 -23.91 24.44 1.28
N GLY A 111 -22.78 25.11 1.05
CA GLY A 111 -22.32 26.27 1.82
C GLY A 111 -22.22 26.13 3.34
N ARG A 112 -21.27 25.34 3.86
CA ARG A 112 -20.80 25.54 5.24
C ARG A 112 -19.36 26.03 5.24
N LYS A 113 -19.18 27.28 5.69
CA LYS A 113 -17.88 27.86 6.03
C LYS A 113 -17.05 26.86 6.86
N PRO A 114 -15.71 26.85 6.70
CA PRO A 114 -14.83 25.99 7.49
C PRO A 114 -15.01 26.36 8.96
N GLY A 115 -15.51 25.43 9.76
CA GLY A 115 -15.89 25.67 11.14
C GLY A 115 -15.99 24.38 11.94
N ALA A 116 -14.83 23.99 12.46
CA ALA A 116 -14.57 23.33 13.75
C ALA A 116 -15.36 22.06 14.16
N GLY A 117 -14.59 20.98 14.38
CA GLY A 117 -14.94 19.77 15.13
C GLY A 117 -15.47 18.63 14.23
N ASP A 118 -14.82 17.48 14.07
CA ASP A 118 -13.97 16.76 15.02
C ASP A 118 -12.66 16.32 14.33
N GLU A 119 -11.59 17.08 14.59
CA GLU A 119 -10.23 16.58 14.42
C GLU A 119 -10.03 15.54 15.52
N THR A 120 -10.00 14.25 15.19
CA THR A 120 -9.40 13.27 16.10
C THR A 120 -7.88 13.51 16.08
N VAL A 121 -7.46 14.50 16.85
CA VAL A 121 -6.08 14.71 17.24
C VAL A 121 -5.66 13.46 18.00
N LEU A 122 -4.75 12.68 17.42
CA LEU A 122 -4.02 11.67 18.17
C LEU A 122 -3.13 12.38 19.18
N THR A 123 -3.64 12.60 20.39
CA THR A 123 -2.76 12.64 21.56
C THR A 123 -2.23 11.22 21.73
N VAL A 124 -1.01 10.98 21.26
CA VAL A 124 -0.22 9.79 21.62
C VAL A 124 0.01 9.85 23.13
N THR A 125 -0.97 9.37 23.88
CA THR A 125 -0.90 9.24 25.33
C THR A 125 -0.33 7.84 25.59
N PRO A 126 0.77 7.69 26.35
CA PRO A 126 1.33 6.38 26.63
C PRO A 126 0.26 5.47 27.26
N GLY A 127 -0.07 4.34 26.62
CA GLY A 127 -0.94 3.30 27.19
C GLY A 127 -2.36 3.17 26.64
N HIS A 128 -2.80 3.96 25.65
CA HIS A 128 -4.09 3.72 24.96
C HIS A 128 -3.89 3.70 23.44
N ALA A 129 -4.02 2.51 22.84
CA ALA A 129 -4.04 2.38 21.38
C ALA A 129 -5.30 3.09 20.82
N PRO A 130 -5.20 3.81 19.68
CA PRO A 130 -6.39 4.33 19.01
C PRO A 130 -7.30 3.17 18.61
N SER A 131 -8.62 3.31 18.72
CA SER A 131 -9.55 2.23 18.38
C SER A 131 -9.60 1.93 16.89
N GLN A 132 -9.29 2.91 16.03
CA GLN A 132 -9.29 2.79 14.59
C GLN A 132 -8.19 3.64 13.95
N LEU A 133 -7.71 3.22 12.78
CA LEU A 133 -6.79 3.97 11.92
C LEU A 133 -7.30 3.91 10.48
N GLY A 134 -7.92 5.00 10.00
CA GLY A 134 -8.63 4.94 8.71
C GLY A 134 -9.74 3.90 8.75
N LYS A 135 -9.71 2.92 7.82
CA LYS A 135 -10.64 1.77 7.81
C LYS A 135 -10.25 0.64 8.76
N TYR A 136 -9.04 0.66 9.32
CA TYR A 136 -8.51 -0.46 10.07
C TYR A 136 -8.94 -0.40 11.53
N GLU A 137 -9.45 -1.51 12.05
CA GLU A 137 -9.84 -1.62 13.46
C GLU A 137 -8.65 -2.12 14.28
N ILE A 138 -8.15 -1.30 15.20
CA ILE A 138 -6.97 -1.66 15.99
C ILE A 138 -7.39 -2.60 17.12
N GLU A 139 -6.75 -3.77 17.20
CA GLU A 139 -7.03 -4.74 18.26
C GLU A 139 -6.11 -4.53 19.48
N ARG A 140 -4.80 -4.45 19.25
CA ARG A 140 -3.78 -4.32 20.31
C ARG A 140 -2.42 -3.90 19.77
N GLU A 141 -1.57 -3.38 20.64
CA GLU A 141 -0.15 -3.18 20.34
C GLU A 141 0.59 -4.53 20.23
N LEU A 142 1.48 -4.65 19.23
CA LEU A 142 2.42 -5.75 19.05
C LEU A 142 3.80 -5.41 19.61
N GLY A 143 4.20 -4.14 19.50
CA GLY A 143 5.41 -3.61 20.11
C GLY A 143 5.74 -2.19 19.68
N GLN A 144 6.63 -1.56 20.44
CA GLN A 144 7.11 -0.20 20.22
C GLN A 144 8.63 -0.18 20.10
N GLY A 145 9.15 0.52 19.10
CA GLY A 145 10.58 0.69 18.87
C GLY A 145 10.97 2.14 18.56
N GLY A 146 12.24 2.35 18.21
CA GLY A 146 12.77 3.68 17.83
C GLY A 146 12.13 4.26 16.58
N MET A 147 11.66 3.40 15.66
CA MET A 147 11.05 3.82 14.38
C MET A 147 9.54 4.07 14.46
N GLY A 148 8.87 3.64 15.54
CA GLY A 148 7.39 3.67 15.57
C GLY A 148 6.76 2.67 16.52
N VAL A 149 5.43 2.55 16.42
CA VAL A 149 4.61 1.56 17.13
C VAL A 149 3.98 0.64 16.10
N VAL A 150 3.93 -0.66 16.40
CA VAL A 150 3.28 -1.67 15.56
C VAL A 150 2.03 -2.18 16.28
N TYR A 151 0.91 -2.15 15.58
CA TYR A 151 -0.38 -2.64 16.06
C TYR A 151 -0.81 -3.88 15.28
N LYS A 152 -1.53 -4.78 15.93
CA LYS A 152 -2.40 -5.75 15.27
C LYS A 152 -3.75 -5.07 15.04
N ALA A 153 -4.26 -5.21 13.83
CA ALA A 153 -5.53 -4.64 13.43
C ALA A 153 -6.30 -5.61 12.55
N TYR A 154 -7.57 -5.30 12.28
CA TYR A 154 -8.42 -6.00 11.35
C TYR A 154 -8.66 -5.12 10.11
N ASP A 155 -8.49 -5.71 8.93
CA ASP A 155 -8.75 -5.08 7.64
C ASP A 155 -10.12 -5.53 7.13
N PRO A 156 -11.17 -4.68 7.22
CA PRO A 156 -12.52 -5.08 6.84
C PRO A 156 -12.67 -5.35 5.35
N ASP A 157 -11.80 -4.80 4.49
CA ASP A 157 -11.86 -5.03 3.04
C ASP A 157 -11.30 -6.41 2.66
N ARG A 158 -10.34 -6.92 3.44
CA ARG A 158 -9.73 -8.24 3.20
C ARG A 158 -10.33 -9.34 4.08
N ASP A 159 -11.12 -8.99 5.09
CA ASP A 159 -11.67 -9.91 6.10
C ASP A 159 -10.57 -10.74 6.79
N GLN A 160 -9.49 -10.06 7.20
CA GLN A 160 -8.34 -10.72 7.84
C GLN A 160 -7.54 -9.77 8.74
N PRO A 161 -6.78 -10.31 9.71
CA PRO A 161 -5.86 -9.52 10.50
C PRO A 161 -4.71 -8.95 9.66
N CYS A 162 -4.24 -7.77 10.05
CA CYS A 162 -3.09 -7.09 9.51
C CYS A 162 -2.20 -6.53 10.64
N ALA A 163 -0.98 -6.16 10.29
CA ALA A 163 -0.08 -5.40 11.14
C ALA A 163 0.05 -3.98 10.59
N ILE A 164 -0.06 -2.98 11.47
CA ILE A 164 0.05 -1.57 11.11
C ILE A 164 1.22 -0.97 11.86
N LYS A 165 2.23 -0.53 11.13
CA LYS A 165 3.38 0.20 11.69
C LYS A 165 3.15 1.69 11.52
N VAL A 166 2.91 2.38 12.62
CA VAL A 166 2.81 3.84 12.68
C VAL A 166 4.20 4.39 12.97
N LEU A 167 4.73 5.20 12.05
CA LEU A 167 6.03 5.83 12.19
C LEU A 167 5.95 7.06 13.10
N ARG A 168 7.03 7.34 13.82
CA ARG A 168 7.16 8.60 14.57
C ARG A 168 7.25 9.78 13.61
N ASP A 169 6.71 10.92 14.02
CA ASP A 169 6.62 12.16 13.24
C ASP A 169 7.97 12.49 12.56
N SER A 170 7.98 12.52 11.22
CA SER A 170 9.15 12.97 10.46
C SER A 170 9.19 14.49 10.52
N SER A 171 10.15 15.06 11.23
CA SER A 171 10.31 16.51 11.43
C SER A 171 10.61 17.32 10.16
N GLU A 172 10.73 16.67 9.00
CA GLU A 172 11.19 17.28 7.75
C GLU A 172 10.15 17.15 6.62
N ASP A 173 9.96 18.22 5.85
CA ASP A 173 9.00 18.31 4.73
C ASP A 173 9.24 17.27 3.60
N ASP A 174 10.45 16.73 3.50
CA ASP A 174 10.87 15.75 2.47
C ASP A 174 10.62 14.28 2.89
N GLY A 175 10.26 14.04 4.16
CA GLY A 175 10.10 12.70 4.73
C GLY A 175 8.93 11.91 4.15
N ALA A 176 7.84 12.60 3.79
CA ALA A 176 6.64 11.94 3.26
C ALA A 176 6.83 11.40 1.84
N GLU A 177 7.53 12.11 0.95
CA GLU A 177 7.79 11.61 -0.41
C GLU A 177 8.75 10.41 -0.41
N ARG A 178 9.79 10.47 0.42
CA ARG A 178 10.73 9.36 0.62
C ARG A 178 10.04 8.13 1.20
N PHE A 179 9.23 8.31 2.24
CA PHE A 179 8.41 7.23 2.80
C PHE A 179 7.53 6.59 1.73
N ARG A 180 6.83 7.38 0.90
CA ARG A 180 6.00 6.84 -0.19
C ARG A 180 6.82 6.08 -1.21
N ARG A 181 8.04 6.54 -1.54
CA ARG A 181 8.95 5.82 -2.43
C ARG A 181 9.37 4.48 -1.82
N GLU A 182 9.76 4.46 -0.56
CA GLU A 182 10.22 3.26 0.13
C GLU A 182 9.08 2.27 0.41
N ALA A 183 7.89 2.75 0.77
CA ALA A 183 6.68 1.95 0.88
C ALA A 183 6.34 1.26 -0.45
N ARG A 184 6.47 1.97 -1.57
CA ARG A 184 6.30 1.39 -2.91
C ARG A 184 7.35 0.33 -3.23
N LEU A 185 8.61 0.57 -2.89
CA LEU A 185 9.67 -0.44 -3.08
C LEU A 185 9.41 -1.69 -2.22
N ALA A 186 8.92 -1.52 -0.98
CA ALA A 186 8.55 -2.63 -0.12
C ALA A 186 7.36 -3.44 -0.67
N GLN A 187 6.38 -2.78 -1.29
CA GLN A 187 5.26 -3.46 -1.97
C GLN A 187 5.76 -4.39 -3.10
N LEU A 188 6.81 -4.01 -3.84
CA LEU A 188 7.38 -4.85 -4.91
C LEU A 188 7.99 -6.17 -4.39
N LEU A 189 8.29 -6.24 -3.09
CA LEU A 189 8.85 -7.43 -2.48
C LEU A 189 7.80 -8.44 -2.03
N GLY A 190 6.53 -8.03 -1.95
CA GLY A 190 5.44 -8.78 -1.34
C GLY A 190 5.07 -10.10 -2.03
N ASP A 191 5.56 -10.33 -3.25
CA ASP A 191 5.34 -11.58 -3.99
C ASP A 191 6.30 -12.71 -3.53
N TYR A 192 7.35 -12.40 -2.76
CA TYR A 192 8.25 -13.42 -2.23
C TYR A 192 7.73 -14.01 -0.92
N PRO A 193 7.53 -15.34 -0.81
CA PRO A 193 6.89 -15.96 0.35
C PRO A 193 7.57 -15.66 1.70
N ALA A 194 8.89 -15.47 1.70
CA ALA A 194 9.66 -15.22 2.91
C ALA A 194 9.80 -13.74 3.28
N ILE A 195 9.05 -12.83 2.63
CA ILE A 195 9.00 -11.40 2.95
C ILE A 195 7.58 -11.04 3.37
N VAL A 196 7.45 -10.23 4.42
CA VAL A 196 6.16 -9.68 4.84
C VAL A 196 5.68 -8.71 3.76
N LYS A 197 4.48 -8.97 3.22
CA LYS A 197 3.87 -8.15 2.19
C LYS A 197 3.34 -6.87 2.82
N VAL A 198 3.95 -5.75 2.46
CA VAL A 198 3.34 -4.42 2.58
C VAL A 198 2.34 -4.28 1.45
N TYR A 199 1.13 -3.81 1.73
CA TYR A 199 0.08 -3.71 0.72
C TYR A 199 -0.68 -2.39 0.75
N ASP A 200 -0.63 -1.67 1.86
CA ASP A 200 -1.23 -0.34 1.97
C ASP A 200 -0.34 0.57 2.83
N TRP A 201 -0.53 1.87 2.70
CA TRP A 201 0.14 2.88 3.51
C TRP A 201 -0.70 4.15 3.49
N GLY A 202 -0.57 4.96 4.52
CA GLY A 202 -1.32 6.20 4.59
C GLY A 202 -0.72 7.20 5.56
N GLN A 203 -1.51 8.23 5.81
CA GLN A 203 -1.18 9.30 6.72
C GLN A 203 -2.38 9.55 7.63
N VAL A 204 -2.12 9.75 8.92
CA VAL A 204 -3.10 10.21 9.90
C VAL A 204 -2.66 11.56 10.46
N GLY A 205 -3.59 12.51 10.47
CA GLY A 205 -3.28 13.90 10.80
C GLY A 205 -2.26 14.50 9.82
N PRO A 206 -1.57 15.58 10.21
CA PRO A 206 -0.70 16.32 9.30
C PRO A 206 0.60 15.59 8.97
N ARG A 207 1.05 14.61 9.77
CA ARG A 207 2.42 14.04 9.66
C ARG A 207 2.61 12.57 10.03
N ALA A 208 1.67 11.92 10.71
CA ALA A 208 1.89 10.53 11.13
C ALA A 208 1.68 9.56 9.97
N LEU A 209 2.75 8.96 9.48
CA LEU A 209 2.72 7.99 8.38
C LEU A 209 2.54 6.57 8.93
N TYR A 210 1.81 5.72 8.20
CA TYR A 210 1.66 4.33 8.57
C TYR A 210 1.80 3.39 7.39
N LEU A 211 2.30 2.19 7.66
CA LEU A 211 2.37 1.06 6.73
C LEU A 211 1.43 -0.04 7.19
N VAL A 212 0.72 -0.65 6.26
CA VAL A 212 -0.13 -1.81 6.49
C VAL A 212 0.48 -3.01 5.79
N MET A 213 0.65 -4.08 6.55
CA MET A 213 1.33 -5.27 6.12
C MET A 213 0.62 -6.53 6.61
N ASP A 214 0.90 -7.68 5.99
CA ASP A 214 0.35 -8.95 6.45
C ASP A 214 0.73 -9.20 7.91
N PHE A 215 -0.27 -9.57 8.73
CA PHE A 215 -0.01 -10.04 10.08
C PHE A 215 0.69 -11.42 10.03
N VAL A 216 1.76 -11.58 10.81
CA VAL A 216 2.48 -12.85 10.93
C VAL A 216 2.18 -13.45 12.31
N ASP A 217 1.46 -14.57 12.32
CA ASP A 217 1.26 -15.36 13.53
C ASP A 217 2.52 -16.20 13.82
N GLY A 218 3.40 -15.65 14.64
CA GLY A 218 4.73 -16.18 14.91
C GLY A 218 5.49 -15.40 15.97
N LYS A 219 6.77 -15.76 16.16
CA LYS A 219 7.71 -15.06 17.05
C LYS A 219 8.91 -14.55 16.27
N SER A 220 9.67 -13.61 16.85
CA SER A 220 10.94 -13.21 16.27
C SER A 220 11.98 -14.34 16.37
N LEU A 221 12.98 -14.33 15.49
CA LEU A 221 14.11 -15.25 15.58
C LEU A 221 14.90 -15.02 16.88
N THR A 222 14.96 -13.78 17.38
CA THR A 222 15.52 -13.47 18.70
C THR A 222 14.87 -14.29 19.81
N ASP A 223 13.54 -14.36 19.83
CA ASP A 223 12.80 -15.09 20.87
C ASP A 223 13.05 -16.59 20.77
N HIS A 224 13.07 -17.14 19.55
CA HIS A 224 13.46 -18.54 19.36
C HIS A 224 14.89 -18.83 19.83
N ILE A 225 15.84 -17.93 19.57
CA ILE A 225 17.22 -18.07 20.05
C ILE A 225 17.25 -18.10 21.58
N ARG A 226 16.51 -17.21 22.26
CA ARG A 226 16.39 -17.20 23.73
C ARG A 226 15.77 -18.47 24.30
N GLU A 227 14.84 -19.08 23.56
CA GLU A 227 14.16 -20.33 23.92
C GLU A 227 15.02 -21.59 23.66
N GLY A 228 16.24 -21.44 23.14
CA GLY A 228 17.14 -22.57 22.88
C GLY A 228 16.95 -23.20 21.50
N LEU A 229 16.83 -22.37 20.46
CA LEU A 229 16.72 -22.81 19.07
C LEU A 229 17.79 -23.84 18.69
N ASP A 230 17.35 -25.00 18.20
CA ASP A 230 18.24 -26.03 17.67
C ASP A 230 19.11 -25.50 16.51
N ARG A 231 20.38 -25.90 16.49
CA ARG A 231 21.37 -25.39 15.52
C ARG A 231 21.03 -25.75 14.08
N LEU A 232 20.51 -26.96 13.83
CA LEU A 232 20.12 -27.39 12.49
C LEU A 232 18.91 -26.58 12.01
N ILE A 233 17.92 -26.36 12.87
CA ILE A 233 16.77 -25.50 12.56
C ILE A 233 17.22 -24.07 12.30
N GLY A 234 18.08 -23.50 13.17
CA GLY A 234 18.63 -22.16 13.00
C GLY A 234 19.35 -21.98 11.67
N SER A 235 20.16 -22.94 11.25
CA SER A 235 20.86 -22.90 9.95
C SER A 235 19.89 -22.83 8.75
N ARG A 236 18.76 -23.53 8.83
CA ARG A 236 17.73 -23.51 7.78
C ARG A 236 17.00 -22.17 7.73
N LEU A 237 16.70 -21.59 8.89
CA LEU A 237 16.08 -20.26 9.00
C LEU A 237 17.01 -19.19 8.41
N VAL A 238 18.30 -19.21 8.76
CA VAL A 238 19.30 -18.30 8.19
C VAL A 238 19.40 -18.45 6.67
N SER A 239 19.43 -19.68 6.14
CA SER A 239 19.45 -19.92 4.70
C SER A 239 18.23 -19.33 3.99
N ARG A 240 17.03 -19.46 4.58
CA ARG A 240 15.79 -18.88 4.04
C ARG A 240 15.82 -17.35 4.10
N THR A 241 16.30 -16.77 5.21
CA THR A 241 16.49 -15.32 5.33
C THR A 241 17.46 -14.80 4.27
N ALA A 242 18.59 -15.47 4.05
CA ALA A 242 19.56 -15.07 3.03
C ALA A 242 18.95 -15.07 1.61
N ARG A 243 18.07 -16.03 1.29
CA ARG A 243 17.34 -16.05 0.01
C ARG A 243 16.36 -14.89 -0.12
N ALA A 244 15.66 -14.52 0.96
CA ALA A 244 14.78 -13.35 0.97
C ALA A 244 15.57 -12.05 0.75
N VAL A 245 16.73 -11.92 1.38
CA VAL A 245 17.64 -10.78 1.20
C VAL A 245 18.18 -10.72 -0.24
N ALA A 246 18.61 -11.86 -0.80
CA ALA A 246 19.05 -11.94 -2.19
C ALA A 246 17.95 -11.51 -3.16
N TYR A 247 16.71 -11.99 -2.96
CA TYR A 247 15.56 -11.57 -3.75
C TYR A 247 15.32 -10.05 -3.68
N ALA A 248 15.44 -9.44 -2.49
CA ALA A 248 15.32 -8.00 -2.35
C ALA A 248 16.44 -7.25 -3.09
N HIS A 249 17.68 -7.74 -3.00
CA HIS A 249 18.82 -7.18 -3.72
C HIS A 249 18.64 -7.23 -5.25
N ASP A 250 18.10 -8.32 -5.79
CA ASP A 250 17.78 -8.44 -7.22
C ASP A 250 16.73 -7.42 -7.70
N LYS A 251 15.94 -6.89 -6.77
CA LYS A 251 14.97 -5.80 -7.00
C LYS A 251 15.52 -4.42 -6.67
N GLY A 252 16.81 -4.31 -6.36
CA GLY A 252 17.48 -3.06 -6.00
C GLY A 252 17.10 -2.53 -4.61
N VAL A 253 16.56 -3.39 -3.73
CA VAL A 253 16.13 -3.01 -2.37
C VAL A 253 17.09 -3.59 -1.34
N VAL A 254 17.68 -2.73 -0.52
CA VAL A 254 18.56 -3.12 0.60
C VAL A 254 17.77 -3.03 1.91
N HIS A 255 17.90 -4.04 2.79
CA HIS A 255 17.12 -4.08 4.04
C HIS A 255 17.51 -3.00 5.06
N ARG A 256 18.82 -2.71 5.21
CA ARG A 256 19.40 -1.69 6.12
C ARG A 256 19.20 -1.88 7.63
N ASP A 257 18.45 -2.88 8.07
CA ASP A 257 18.26 -3.22 9.48
C ASP A 257 18.12 -4.73 9.67
N LEU A 258 18.96 -5.50 8.99
CA LEU A 258 18.89 -6.95 9.08
C LEU A 258 19.41 -7.43 10.44
N LYS A 259 18.50 -7.95 11.27
CA LYS A 259 18.79 -8.51 12.60
C LYS A 259 17.75 -9.59 12.95
N PRO A 260 18.03 -10.49 13.93
CA PRO A 260 17.09 -11.55 14.30
C PRO A 260 15.70 -11.04 14.73
N ASP A 261 15.60 -9.82 15.28
CA ASP A 261 14.31 -9.21 15.66
C ASP A 261 13.38 -8.96 14.46
N ASN A 262 13.96 -8.71 13.28
CA ASN A 262 13.22 -8.43 12.05
C ASN A 262 12.97 -9.70 11.20
N VAL A 263 13.37 -10.86 11.71
CA VAL A 263 13.11 -12.17 11.10
C VAL A 263 12.01 -12.85 11.90
N LEU A 264 10.77 -12.81 11.40
CA LEU A 264 9.66 -13.52 12.03
C LEU A 264 9.64 -14.98 11.59
N VAL A 265 9.28 -15.86 12.52
CA VAL A 265 9.15 -17.30 12.31
C VAL A 265 7.71 -17.69 12.62
N THR A 266 6.99 -18.17 11.60
CA THR A 266 5.59 -18.60 11.74
C THR A 266 5.50 -19.87 12.60
N ARG A 267 4.29 -20.21 13.05
CA ARG A 267 4.03 -21.50 13.75
C ARG A 267 4.49 -22.73 12.95
N ASP A 268 4.43 -22.65 11.63
CA ASP A 268 4.90 -23.70 10.71
C ASP A 268 6.40 -23.59 10.37
N PHE A 269 7.16 -22.85 11.17
CA PHE A 269 8.61 -22.62 11.02
C PHE A 269 9.01 -22.04 9.66
N GLN A 270 8.19 -21.16 9.08
CA GLN A 270 8.52 -20.40 7.88
C GLN A 270 9.08 -19.03 8.24
N VAL A 271 10.03 -18.54 7.44
CA VAL A 271 10.61 -17.20 7.61
C VAL A 271 9.69 -16.15 7.00
N ARG A 272 9.52 -15.03 7.68
CA ARG A 272 8.86 -13.82 7.20
C ARG A 272 9.72 -12.62 7.59
N LEU A 273 10.50 -12.12 6.64
CA LEU A 273 11.38 -10.97 6.80
C LEU A 273 10.55 -9.68 6.77
N THR A 274 10.68 -8.85 7.81
CA THR A 274 9.92 -7.61 7.98
C THR A 274 10.85 -6.40 8.12
N ASP A 275 10.28 -5.20 8.22
CA ASP A 275 11.02 -3.99 8.55
C ASP A 275 12.20 -3.69 7.62
N PHE A 276 11.98 -3.89 6.31
CA PHE A 276 12.78 -3.21 5.30
C PHE A 276 12.83 -1.73 5.68
N GLY A 277 14.03 -1.15 5.68
CA GLY A 277 14.34 0.14 6.29
C GLY A 277 13.68 1.34 5.62
N ILE A 278 12.34 1.37 5.58
CA ILE A 278 11.42 2.34 4.97
C ILE A 278 11.48 3.73 5.67
N ALA A 279 12.40 3.88 6.63
CA ALA A 279 12.64 5.13 7.35
C ALA A 279 14.10 5.26 7.82
N LYS A 280 15.05 4.52 7.22
CA LYS A 280 16.48 4.72 7.50
C LYS A 280 17.07 5.58 6.41
N GLU A 281 17.52 6.77 6.80
CA GLU A 281 18.27 7.71 5.98
C GLU A 281 19.36 7.01 5.17
N ASP A 282 19.56 7.47 3.93
CA ASP A 282 20.70 7.15 3.09
C ASP A 282 21.98 7.68 3.74
N GLY A 283 22.54 6.97 4.72
CA GLY A 283 23.97 6.98 5.05
C GLY A 283 24.67 8.33 5.29
N SER A 284 23.96 9.43 5.55
CA SER A 284 24.56 10.74 5.81
C SER A 284 24.38 11.14 7.27
N GLY A 285 25.31 10.65 8.11
CA GLY A 285 25.73 11.34 9.32
C GLY A 285 24.78 11.29 10.51
N LEU A 286 25.32 10.82 11.64
CA LEU A 286 25.10 11.39 12.96
C LEU A 286 23.79 12.18 13.11
N THR A 287 22.76 11.56 13.69
CA THR A 287 21.74 12.34 14.38
C THR A 287 22.47 13.31 15.31
N LEU A 288 22.13 14.60 15.25
CA LEU A 288 22.71 15.76 15.97
C LEU A 288 22.72 15.65 17.51
N THR A 289 22.58 14.44 18.06
CA THR A 289 22.57 14.08 19.48
C THR A 289 23.50 12.91 19.82
N GLY A 290 24.30 12.39 18.89
CA GLY A 290 25.30 11.35 19.18
C GLY A 290 24.71 9.98 19.57
N MET A 291 23.42 9.74 19.30
CA MET A 291 22.81 8.43 19.45
C MET A 291 22.94 7.65 18.15
N ALA A 292 23.74 6.58 18.14
CA ALA A 292 23.89 5.71 16.98
C ALA A 292 22.50 5.20 16.51
N MET A 293 22.11 5.55 15.27
CA MET A 293 20.80 5.19 14.71
C MET A 293 20.84 3.75 14.17
N GLY A 294 20.67 2.78 15.05
CA GLY A 294 20.54 1.35 14.74
C GLY A 294 20.86 0.48 15.97
N THR A 295 20.82 -0.85 15.83
CA THR A 295 21.30 -1.74 16.89
C THR A 295 22.81 -1.93 16.68
N PRO A 296 23.70 -1.30 17.47
CA PRO A 296 25.13 -1.15 17.14
C PRO A 296 25.84 -2.47 16.85
N ASN A 297 25.38 -3.56 17.49
CA ASN A 297 25.91 -4.91 17.32
C ASN A 297 25.71 -5.51 15.92
N TYR A 298 24.88 -4.89 15.06
CA TYR A 298 24.54 -5.40 13.72
C TYR A 298 24.87 -4.39 12.60
N MET A 299 25.55 -3.29 12.91
CA MET A 299 26.01 -2.33 11.90
C MET A 299 27.25 -2.85 11.19
N ALA A 300 27.34 -2.59 9.88
CA ALA A 300 28.54 -2.91 9.12
C ALA A 300 29.68 -1.93 9.48
N PRO A 301 30.96 -2.36 9.51
CA PRO A 301 32.09 -1.49 9.91
C PRO A 301 32.18 -0.19 9.11
N GLU A 302 31.80 -0.20 7.83
CA GLU A 302 31.77 0.97 6.96
C GLU A 302 30.68 2.01 7.32
N GLN A 303 29.81 1.71 8.28
CA GLN A 303 28.74 2.59 8.76
C GLN A 303 29.03 3.22 10.13
N ILE A 304 30.18 2.90 10.76
CA ILE A 304 30.57 3.34 12.12
C ILE A 304 31.68 4.39 12.03
#